data_AF-A0AAW8XH46-F1
#
_entry.id   AF-A0AAW8XH46-F1
#
_cell.length_a   1.000
_cell.length_b   1.000
_cell.length_c   1.000
_cell.angle_alpha   90.00
_cell.angle_beta   90.00
_cell.angle_gamma   90.00
#
_symmetry.space_group_name_H-M   'P 1'
#
loop_
_entity.id
_entity.type
_entity.pdbx_description
1 polymer ?
#
loop_
_entity_poly.entity_id
_entity_poly.type
_entity_poly.pdbx_seq_one_letter_code
_entity_poly.pdbx_strand_id
1 'polypeptide(L)'
;GQVIAGNHRIQGMLNFTPKSRYIYEKAIKEYYHIDLKPDELLVRVPHNRLDNTEINNLAASSNQGRFNSESDHAIAVLSHYEAKLKELDQKLDADSIYSLKNIVAKNLNFDKATHPNVGDSNLALLMFNMPRTKTQGIELLNRWQKEFSNDIKSYEKVKKMFVDNAGSFHNLIHDMNFPNVSLNAYLSDIVDRSFANLKNYQSTSESLKDLSEKFYKTSSLEMFEKSDQGSSDISEILGGAIARFARFDDPSKALFEALRSDNIKKGLKDFKIADVTKDMFNPKSKQFKDIDIYDFTHYLLMVNREPNENNPTLKRLIEAVKDMQKESEK
;
A
#
# COMPACT_ATOMS: atom_id res chain seq x y z
N GLY A 1 29.67 13.81 19.56
CA GLY A 1 28.20 13.85 19.66
C GLY A 1 27.59 13.00 18.56
N GLN A 2 26.32 12.63 18.66
CA GLN A 2 25.59 11.93 17.60
C GLN A 2 25.29 12.90 16.45
N VAL A 3 25.47 12.45 15.20
CA VAL A 3 25.04 13.22 14.03
C VAL A 3 23.54 12.97 13.82
N ILE A 4 22.75 14.04 13.94
CA ILE A 4 21.27 14.00 13.82
C ILE A 4 20.84 14.15 12.35
N ALA A 5 21.59 14.94 11.57
CA ALA A 5 21.31 15.23 10.18
C ALA A 5 22.61 15.41 9.36
N GLY A 6 22.63 14.93 8.11
CA GLY A 6 23.76 15.12 7.20
C GLY A 6 24.89 14.08 7.27
N ASN A 7 24.58 12.83 7.63
CA ASN A 7 25.57 11.74 7.75
C ASN A 7 26.53 11.61 6.56
N HIS A 8 26.01 11.63 5.33
CA HIS A 8 26.85 11.56 4.11
C HIS A 8 27.77 12.77 3.94
N ARG A 9 27.35 13.97 4.37
CA ARG A 9 28.20 15.17 4.29
C ARG A 9 29.34 15.08 5.29
N ILE A 10 29.04 14.67 6.52
CA ILE A 10 30.09 14.48 7.54
C ILE A 10 31.07 13.40 7.09
N GLN A 11 30.61 12.28 6.53
CA GLN A 11 31.51 11.26 5.96
C GLN A 11 32.39 11.81 4.82
N GLY A 12 31.84 12.65 3.94
CA GLY A 12 32.63 13.31 2.90
C GLY A 12 33.63 14.34 3.46
N MET A 13 33.25 15.08 4.49
CA MET A 13 34.08 16.07 5.18
C MET A 13 35.24 15.43 5.94
N LEU A 14 35.03 14.26 6.54
CA LEU A 14 36.08 13.48 7.20
C LEU A 14 37.14 12.97 6.21
N ASN A 15 36.78 12.83 4.93
CA ASN A 15 37.65 12.32 3.87
C ASN A 15 38.00 13.40 2.82
N PHE A 16 38.11 14.66 3.24
CA PHE A 16 38.42 15.72 2.30
C PHE A 16 39.78 15.54 1.62
N THR A 17 39.79 15.72 0.29
CA THR A 17 41.05 15.97 -0.42
C THR A 17 41.60 17.34 0.01
N PRO A 18 42.93 17.58 -0.10
CA PRO A 18 43.51 18.89 0.23
C PRO A 18 42.84 20.05 -0.51
N LYS A 19 42.44 19.82 -1.77
CA LYS A 19 41.70 20.82 -2.57
C LYS A 19 40.30 21.10 -2.01
N SER A 20 39.55 20.05 -1.64
CA SER A 20 38.22 20.18 -1.04
C SER A 20 38.28 20.90 0.30
N ARG A 21 39.30 20.59 1.12
CA ARG A 21 39.53 21.22 2.42
C ARG A 21 39.79 22.72 2.28
N TYR A 22 40.69 23.10 1.37
CA TYR A 22 41.00 24.50 1.10
C TYR A 22 39.75 25.30 0.66
N ILE A 23 38.94 24.75 -0.26
CA ILE A 23 37.71 25.41 -0.72
C ILE A 23 36.72 25.56 0.43
N TYR A 24 36.56 24.51 1.25
CA TYR A 24 35.67 24.54 2.40
C TYR A 24 36.08 25.61 3.43
N GLU A 25 37.34 25.61 3.87
CA GLU A 25 37.86 26.57 4.85
C GLU A 25 37.76 28.01 4.32
N LYS A 26 38.09 28.24 3.04
CA LYS A 26 37.93 29.53 2.39
C LYS A 26 36.48 30.01 2.41
N ALA A 27 35.53 29.14 2.06
CA ALA A 27 34.11 29.48 2.10
C ALA A 27 33.63 29.81 3.53
N ILE A 28 34.07 29.07 4.54
CA ILE A 28 33.69 29.37 5.93
C ILE A 28 34.25 30.73 6.38
N LYS A 29 35.49 31.04 6.03
CA LYS A 29 36.10 32.34 6.33
C LYS A 29 35.39 33.50 5.62
N GLU A 30 35.03 33.33 4.36
CA GLU A 30 34.36 34.37 3.56
C GLU A 30 32.92 34.62 4.05
N TYR A 31 32.16 33.57 4.35
CA TYR A 31 30.74 33.70 4.71
C TYR A 31 30.49 33.94 6.21
N TYR A 32 31.28 33.32 7.08
CA TYR A 32 31.07 33.37 8.53
C TYR A 32 32.16 34.13 9.28
N HIS A 33 33.24 34.55 8.60
CA HIS A 33 34.39 35.24 9.21
C HIS A 33 35.04 34.42 10.34
N ILE A 34 35.03 33.10 10.20
CA ILE A 34 35.64 32.16 11.14
C ILE A 34 36.86 31.52 10.47
N ASP A 35 38.01 31.60 11.12
CA ASP A 35 39.20 30.83 10.77
C ASP A 35 39.15 29.48 11.48
N LEU A 36 38.89 28.41 10.71
CA LEU A 36 38.90 27.05 11.21
C LEU A 36 40.34 26.56 11.44
N LYS A 37 40.56 25.81 12.53
CA LYS A 37 41.81 25.08 12.74
C LYS A 37 41.84 23.79 11.90
N PRO A 38 43.01 23.15 11.76
CA PRO A 38 43.09 21.83 11.14
C PRO A 38 42.08 20.85 11.77
N ASP A 39 41.33 20.17 10.91
CA ASP A 39 40.32 19.15 11.22
C ASP A 39 39.03 19.64 11.89
N GLU A 40 38.86 20.97 12.03
CA GLU A 40 37.59 21.52 12.47
C GLU A 40 36.54 21.54 11.34
N LEU A 41 35.29 21.23 11.73
CA LEU A 41 34.12 21.30 10.87
C LEU A 41 33.08 22.21 11.52
N LEU A 42 32.48 23.08 10.72
CA LEU A 42 31.33 23.87 11.15
C LEU A 42 30.11 22.96 11.30
N VAL A 43 29.66 22.79 12.54
CA VAL A 43 28.46 22.04 12.89
C VAL A 43 27.44 22.94 13.58
N ARG A 44 26.16 22.58 13.50
CA ARG A 44 25.10 23.20 14.29
C ARG A 44 24.68 22.22 15.37
N VAL A 45 24.60 22.69 16.60
CA VAL A 45 24.20 21.89 17.76
C VAL A 45 22.87 22.45 18.29
N PRO A 46 21.87 21.59 18.60
CA PRO A 46 20.68 22.03 19.31
C PRO A 46 21.05 22.69 20.64
N HIS A 47 20.41 23.81 20.98
CA HIS A 47 20.69 24.52 22.23
C HIS A 47 20.19 23.74 23.47
N ASN A 48 19.17 22.90 23.28
CA ASN A 48 18.63 22.02 24.32
C ASN A 48 18.91 20.56 23.99
N ARG A 49 18.94 19.72 25.02
CA ARG A 49 19.00 18.27 24.84
C ARG A 49 17.67 17.80 24.26
N LEU A 50 17.74 17.19 23.08
CA LEU A 50 16.57 16.67 22.38
C LEU A 50 16.22 15.27 22.89
N ASP A 51 14.93 14.94 22.93
CA ASP A 51 14.48 13.57 23.13
C ASP A 51 14.56 12.73 21.83
N ASN A 52 14.32 11.42 21.95
CA ASN A 52 14.42 10.51 20.80
C ASN A 52 13.41 10.83 19.70
N THR A 53 12.24 11.38 20.04
CA THR A 53 11.20 11.76 19.09
C THR A 53 11.62 13.00 18.30
N GLU A 54 12.18 14.00 18.99
CA GLU A 54 12.71 15.22 18.38
C GLU A 54 13.92 14.93 17.49
N ILE A 55 14.82 14.02 17.92
CA ILE A 55 15.96 13.57 17.11
C ILE A 55 15.48 12.90 15.82
N ASN A 56 14.50 11.99 15.92
CA ASN A 56 13.96 11.29 14.76
C ASN A 56 13.23 12.25 13.81
N ASN A 57 12.49 13.22 14.35
CA ASN A 57 11.80 14.24 13.55
C ASN A 57 12.78 15.16 12.84
N LEU A 58 13.85 15.62 13.50
CA LEU A 58 14.90 16.43 12.86
C LEU A 58 15.66 15.66 11.77
N ALA A 59 15.93 14.37 11.99
CA ALA A 59 16.51 13.50 10.99
C ALA A 59 15.58 13.34 9.77
N ALA A 60 14.28 13.12 10.02
CA ALA A 60 13.26 13.00 8.98
C ALA A 60 13.06 14.33 8.21
N SER A 61 12.94 15.46 8.90
CA SER A 61 12.82 16.80 8.28
C SER A 61 14.07 17.22 7.50
N SER A 62 15.27 16.78 7.90
CA SER A 62 16.48 17.00 7.09
C SER A 62 16.44 16.28 5.73
N ASN A 63 15.64 15.22 5.63
CA ASN A 63 15.42 14.44 4.40
C ASN A 63 14.15 14.89 3.65
N GLN A 64 13.26 15.63 4.30
CA GLN A 64 12.03 16.17 3.72
C GLN A 64 12.37 17.10 2.54
N GLY A 65 11.94 16.72 1.33
CA GLY A 65 12.26 17.42 0.07
C GLY A 65 13.61 17.08 -0.55
N ARG A 66 14.36 16.12 0.01
CA ARG A 66 15.61 15.55 -0.55
C ARG A 66 15.55 14.04 -0.64
N PHE A 67 14.37 13.48 -0.87
CA PHE A 67 14.25 12.06 -1.15
C PHE A 67 14.82 11.81 -2.54
N ASN A 68 15.87 10.99 -2.62
CA ASN A 68 16.44 10.59 -3.91
C ASN A 68 15.53 9.59 -4.64
N SER A 69 14.54 9.03 -3.93
CA SER A 69 13.60 8.05 -4.45
C SER A 69 12.30 7.98 -3.61
N GLU A 70 11.21 7.44 -4.18
CA GLU A 70 9.94 7.19 -3.46
C GLU A 70 10.11 6.24 -2.29
N SER A 71 11.03 5.28 -2.38
CA SER A 71 11.34 4.38 -1.28
C SER A 71 11.91 5.12 -0.08
N ASP A 72 12.81 6.08 -0.28
CA ASP A 72 13.39 6.87 0.82
C ASP A 72 12.30 7.69 1.53
N HIS A 73 11.37 8.23 0.75
CA HIS A 73 10.20 8.93 1.28
C HIS A 73 9.31 7.99 2.10
N ALA A 74 8.93 6.84 1.53
CA ALA A 74 8.07 5.86 2.21
C ALA A 74 8.69 5.32 3.49
N ILE A 75 10.01 5.06 3.51
CA ILE A 75 10.74 4.63 4.72
C ILE A 75 10.70 5.72 5.80
N ALA A 76 10.98 6.97 5.43
CA ALA A 76 10.99 8.09 6.38
C ALA A 76 9.60 8.32 6.97
N VAL A 77 8.57 8.29 6.12
CA VAL A 77 7.16 8.42 6.52
C VAL A 77 6.73 7.27 7.43
N LEU A 78 7.00 6.02 7.07
CA LEU A 78 6.66 4.86 7.90
C LEU A 78 7.37 4.93 9.26
N SER A 79 8.65 5.30 9.29
CA SER A 79 9.42 5.46 10.53
C SER A 79 8.88 6.58 11.42
N HIS A 80 8.43 7.69 10.82
CA HIS A 80 7.88 8.83 11.56
C HIS A 80 6.57 8.49 12.27
N TYR A 81 5.68 7.70 11.64
CA TYR A 81 4.39 7.34 12.24
C TYR A 81 4.37 5.98 12.97
N GLU A 82 5.46 5.21 12.97
CA GLU A 82 5.50 3.80 13.42
C GLU A 82 4.91 3.59 14.82
N ALA A 83 5.24 4.47 15.77
CA ALA A 83 4.74 4.36 17.15
C ALA A 83 3.21 4.45 17.21
N LYS A 84 2.62 5.42 16.51
CA LYS A 84 1.15 5.60 16.49
C LYS A 84 0.44 4.55 15.67
N LEU A 85 1.06 4.06 14.60
CA LEU A 85 0.52 2.95 13.81
C LEU A 85 0.37 1.68 14.64
N LYS A 86 1.33 1.39 15.53
CA LYS A 86 1.24 0.24 16.47
C LYS A 86 0.13 0.38 17.51
N GLU A 87 -0.31 1.61 17.80
CA GLU A 87 -1.41 1.91 18.71
C GLU A 87 -2.78 1.94 17.99
N LEU A 88 -2.79 1.92 16.65
CA LEU A 88 -4.00 2.05 15.84
C LEU A 88 -4.72 0.71 15.70
N ASP A 89 -5.38 0.26 16.77
CA ASP A 89 -6.15 -1.00 16.79
C ASP A 89 -7.65 -0.80 16.51
N GLN A 90 -8.10 0.45 16.41
CA GLN A 90 -9.51 0.77 16.22
C GLN A 90 -9.90 0.83 14.74
N LYS A 91 -11.14 0.41 14.47
CA LYS A 91 -11.81 0.63 13.18
C LYS A 91 -11.98 2.13 12.94
N LEU A 92 -11.72 2.54 11.70
CA LEU A 92 -11.81 3.92 11.23
C LEU A 92 -13.13 4.12 10.49
N ASP A 93 -14.19 4.45 11.22
CA ASP A 93 -15.51 4.66 10.62
C ASP A 93 -15.58 5.98 9.83
N ALA A 94 -15.96 5.90 8.57
CA ALA A 94 -16.11 7.04 7.67
C ALA A 94 -17.26 6.83 6.68
N ASP A 95 -17.93 7.92 6.34
CA ASP A 95 -19.02 7.96 5.34
C ASP A 95 -18.50 8.17 3.91
N SER A 96 -17.27 8.63 3.76
CA SER A 96 -16.65 9.02 2.51
C SER A 96 -15.14 8.84 2.53
N ILE A 97 -14.55 8.66 1.35
CA ILE A 97 -13.10 8.57 1.19
C ILE A 97 -12.37 9.82 1.69
N TYR A 98 -12.99 11.00 1.55
CA TYR A 98 -12.43 12.26 2.06
C TYR A 98 -12.41 12.29 3.60
N SER A 99 -13.49 11.85 4.25
CA SER A 99 -13.54 11.74 5.70
C SER A 99 -12.53 10.71 6.21
N LEU A 100 -12.47 9.55 5.57
CA LEU A 100 -11.58 8.45 5.97
C LEU A 100 -10.11 8.86 6.01
N LYS A 101 -9.59 9.44 4.92
CA LYS A 101 -8.18 9.86 4.88
C LYS A 101 -7.84 10.92 5.93
N ASN A 102 -8.78 11.79 6.26
CA ASN A 102 -8.62 12.79 7.31
C ASN A 102 -8.67 12.17 8.71
N ILE A 103 -9.51 11.14 8.92
CA ILE A 103 -9.57 10.38 10.17
C ILE A 103 -8.24 9.66 10.41
N VAL A 104 -7.66 9.02 9.39
CA VAL A 104 -6.32 8.42 9.46
C VAL A 104 -5.30 9.47 9.92
N ALA A 105 -5.26 10.63 9.25
CA ALA A 105 -4.33 11.70 9.56
C ALA A 105 -4.49 12.23 11.00
N LYS A 106 -5.74 12.40 11.46
CA LYS A 106 -6.04 12.83 12.84
C LYS A 106 -5.61 11.81 13.89
N ASN A 107 -5.81 10.52 13.64
CA ASN A 107 -5.43 9.46 14.57
C ASN A 107 -3.91 9.31 14.70
N LEU A 108 -3.17 9.57 13.61
CA LEU A 108 -1.71 9.52 13.60
C LEU A 108 -1.05 10.85 14.01
N ASN A 109 -1.83 11.90 14.32
CA ASN A 109 -1.35 13.24 14.66
C ASN A 109 -0.77 13.36 16.09
N PHE A 110 0.43 12.81 16.33
CA PHE A 110 1.06 12.83 17.66
C PHE A 110 1.73 14.15 18.03
N ASP A 111 2.14 14.94 17.03
CA ASP A 111 2.76 16.25 17.21
C ASP A 111 1.74 17.37 17.46
N LYS A 112 0.44 17.03 17.44
CA LYS A 112 -0.70 17.95 17.57
C LYS A 112 -0.66 19.08 16.53
N ALA A 113 -0.16 18.79 15.32
CA ALA A 113 -0.21 19.75 14.23
C ALA A 113 -1.65 20.21 13.97
N THR A 114 -1.83 21.50 13.70
CA THR A 114 -3.13 22.09 13.33
C THR A 114 -3.65 21.56 12.00
N HIS A 115 -2.76 21.15 11.11
CA HIS A 115 -3.07 20.52 9.82
C HIS A 115 -2.22 19.26 9.65
N PRO A 116 -2.73 18.09 10.07
CA PRO A 116 -2.01 16.83 9.93
C PRO A 116 -1.72 16.50 8.46
N ASN A 117 -0.57 15.89 8.17
CA ASN A 117 -0.23 15.52 6.80
C ASN A 117 -1.02 14.29 6.35
N VAL A 118 -2.10 14.53 5.61
CA VAL A 118 -3.01 13.49 5.12
C VAL A 118 -2.31 12.50 4.20
N GLY A 119 -1.45 12.96 3.29
CA GLY A 119 -0.77 12.09 2.33
C GLY A 119 0.17 11.11 3.03
N ASP A 120 1.07 11.64 3.85
CA ASP A 120 2.10 10.84 4.51
C ASP A 120 1.49 9.91 5.55
N SER A 121 0.50 10.37 6.33
CA SER A 121 -0.20 9.52 7.31
C SER A 121 -0.84 8.29 6.66
N ASN A 122 -1.50 8.48 5.52
CA ASN A 122 -2.15 7.38 4.81
C ASN A 122 -1.15 6.49 4.08
N LEU A 123 -0.06 7.05 3.52
CA LEU A 123 1.02 6.25 2.95
C LEU A 123 1.66 5.37 4.03
N ALA A 124 1.91 5.91 5.23
CA ALA A 124 2.44 5.17 6.35
C ALA A 124 1.54 4.01 6.75
N LEU A 125 0.22 4.25 6.86
CA LEU A 125 -0.76 3.21 7.17
C LEU A 125 -0.82 2.12 6.11
N LEU A 126 -0.80 2.49 4.82
CA LEU A 126 -0.76 1.53 3.72
C LEU A 126 0.47 0.62 3.82
N MET A 127 1.65 1.20 4.03
CA MET A 127 2.91 0.45 4.16
C MET A 127 2.94 -0.42 5.42
N PHE A 128 2.39 0.06 6.53
CA PHE A 128 2.32 -0.69 7.78
C PHE A 128 1.45 -1.96 7.66
N ASN A 129 0.39 -1.89 6.85
CA ASN A 129 -0.56 -2.97 6.61
C ASN A 129 -0.10 -3.99 5.56
N MET A 130 1.02 -3.76 4.87
CA MET A 130 1.62 -4.73 3.95
C MET A 130 2.42 -5.80 4.71
N PRO A 131 2.70 -6.97 4.08
CA PRO A 131 3.54 -8.00 4.70
C PRO A 131 4.90 -7.43 5.14
N ARG A 132 5.38 -7.86 6.31
CA ARG A 132 6.60 -7.32 6.95
C ARG A 132 7.93 -7.74 6.29
N THR A 133 7.92 -8.18 5.04
CA THR A 133 9.10 -8.19 4.19
C THR A 133 9.45 -6.73 3.90
N LYS A 134 10.18 -6.09 4.84
CA LYS A 134 10.38 -4.64 4.98
C LYS A 134 10.76 -3.88 3.69
N THR A 135 11.16 -4.57 2.64
CA THR A 135 11.59 -3.99 1.37
C THR A 135 10.60 -4.16 0.23
N GLN A 136 9.66 -5.12 0.25
CA GLN A 136 8.82 -5.42 -0.93
C GLN A 136 7.90 -4.27 -1.32
N GLY A 137 7.10 -3.73 -0.40
CA GLY A 137 6.19 -2.60 -0.69
C GLY A 137 6.93 -1.31 -1.04
N ILE A 138 8.08 -1.09 -0.41
CA ILE A 138 8.91 0.10 -0.60
C ILE A 138 9.65 0.07 -1.95
N GLU A 139 10.30 -1.04 -2.30
CA GLU A 139 10.98 -1.23 -3.59
C GLU A 139 9.97 -1.22 -4.74
N LEU A 140 8.75 -1.69 -4.50
CA LEU A 140 7.65 -1.69 -5.46
C LEU A 140 7.27 -0.29 -5.92
N LEU A 141 7.16 0.69 -5.01
CA LEU A 141 6.83 2.07 -5.38
C LEU A 141 7.91 2.70 -6.28
N ASN A 142 9.18 2.45 -5.97
CA ASN A 142 10.31 2.91 -6.79
C ASN A 142 10.32 2.25 -8.16
N ARG A 143 10.15 0.92 -8.21
CA ARG A 143 10.10 0.17 -9.49
C ARG A 143 9.02 0.74 -10.39
N TRP A 144 7.79 0.90 -9.87
CA TRP A 144 6.69 1.42 -10.68
C TRP A 144 6.84 2.88 -11.05
N GLN A 145 7.42 3.72 -10.18
CA GLN A 145 7.72 5.10 -10.57
C GLN A 145 8.65 5.14 -11.79
N LYS A 146 9.67 4.27 -11.82
CA LYS A 146 10.61 4.16 -12.95
C LYS A 146 9.91 3.65 -14.22
N GLU A 147 9.11 2.58 -14.12
CA GLU A 147 8.36 2.00 -15.24
C GLU A 147 7.32 2.99 -15.83
N PHE A 148 6.81 3.90 -15.02
CA PHE A 148 5.90 4.97 -15.43
C PHE A 148 6.60 6.33 -15.60
N SER A 149 7.93 6.37 -15.77
CA SER A 149 8.67 7.61 -16.00
C SER A 149 8.12 8.46 -17.16
N ASN A 150 7.57 7.82 -18.20
CA ASN A 150 6.94 8.49 -19.34
C ASN A 150 5.42 8.78 -19.14
N ASP A 151 4.82 8.31 -18.05
CA ASP A 151 3.41 8.51 -17.71
C ASP A 151 3.21 8.61 -16.19
N ILE A 152 3.83 9.64 -15.60
CA ILE A 152 3.81 9.85 -14.15
C ILE A 152 2.38 10.11 -13.62
N LYS A 153 1.47 10.58 -14.49
CA LYS A 153 0.07 10.81 -14.12
C LYS A 153 -0.64 9.51 -13.81
N SER A 154 -0.46 8.48 -14.64
CA SER A 154 -1.02 7.15 -14.36
C SER A 154 -0.41 6.52 -13.12
N TYR A 155 0.89 6.71 -12.88
CA TYR A 155 1.54 6.28 -11.64
C TYR A 155 0.88 6.91 -10.41
N GLU A 156 0.79 8.24 -10.38
CA GLU A 156 0.19 8.98 -9.26
C GLU A 156 -1.29 8.63 -9.08
N LYS A 157 -2.02 8.36 -10.18
CA LYS A 157 -3.42 7.93 -10.13
C LYS A 157 -3.59 6.61 -9.35
N VAL A 158 -2.78 5.59 -9.67
CA VAL A 158 -2.84 4.28 -8.98
C VAL A 158 -2.34 4.41 -7.55
N LYS A 159 -1.19 5.05 -7.34
CA LYS A 159 -0.64 5.29 -6.00
C LYS A 159 -1.66 5.99 -5.09
N LYS A 160 -2.27 7.07 -5.57
CA LYS A 160 -3.28 7.83 -4.83
C LYS A 160 -4.52 7.00 -4.51
N MET A 161 -4.98 6.15 -5.43
CA MET A 161 -6.11 5.23 -5.18
C MET A 161 -5.86 4.34 -3.95
N PHE A 162 -4.66 3.76 -3.84
CA PHE A 162 -4.28 2.91 -2.71
C PHE A 162 -4.01 3.70 -1.44
N VAL A 163 -3.27 4.80 -1.54
CA VAL A 163 -2.94 5.66 -0.39
C VAL A 163 -4.23 6.21 0.23
N ASP A 164 -5.14 6.80 -0.54
CA ASP A 164 -6.41 7.31 0.02
C ASP A 164 -7.23 6.19 0.71
N ASN A 165 -7.13 4.95 0.23
CA ASN A 165 -7.84 3.79 0.78
C ASN A 165 -7.07 3.03 1.86
N ALA A 166 -5.96 3.56 2.38
CA ALA A 166 -5.19 2.92 3.46
C ALA A 166 -6.07 2.56 4.67
N GLY A 167 -6.99 3.45 5.05
CA GLY A 167 -7.98 3.20 6.09
C GLY A 167 -8.99 2.10 5.75
N SER A 168 -9.34 1.92 4.47
CA SER A 168 -10.26 0.86 4.02
C SER A 168 -9.59 -0.51 4.16
N PHE A 169 -8.32 -0.61 3.75
CA PHE A 169 -7.52 -1.82 3.94
C PHE A 169 -7.31 -2.12 5.42
N HIS A 170 -6.96 -1.11 6.22
CA HIS A 170 -6.87 -1.23 7.68
C HIS A 170 -8.15 -1.82 8.28
N ASN A 171 -9.30 -1.21 7.96
CA ASN A 171 -10.58 -1.67 8.47
C ASN A 171 -10.87 -3.12 8.11
N LEU A 172 -10.57 -3.55 6.89
CA LEU A 172 -10.80 -4.94 6.46
C LEU A 172 -9.86 -5.94 7.13
N ILE A 173 -8.60 -5.57 7.33
CA ILE A 173 -7.61 -6.41 8.04
C ILE A 173 -8.07 -6.67 9.48
N HIS A 174 -8.74 -5.69 10.09
CA HIS A 174 -9.24 -5.76 11.47
C HIS A 174 -10.76 -6.02 11.55
N ASP A 175 -11.44 -6.39 10.46
CA ASP A 175 -12.90 -6.59 10.45
C ASP A 175 -13.26 -7.98 11.00
N MET A 176 -13.83 -8.00 12.21
CA MET A 176 -14.30 -9.23 12.86
C MET A 176 -15.45 -9.93 12.11
N ASN A 177 -16.09 -9.27 11.14
CA ASN A 177 -17.05 -9.92 10.24
C ASN A 177 -16.37 -10.79 9.18
N PHE A 178 -15.10 -10.53 8.87
CA PHE A 178 -14.34 -11.17 7.78
C PHE A 178 -12.94 -11.63 8.24
N PRO A 179 -12.85 -12.39 9.37
CA PRO A 179 -11.57 -12.69 10.01
C PRO A 179 -10.61 -13.50 9.13
N ASN A 180 -11.13 -14.23 8.14
CA ASN A 180 -10.35 -15.14 7.30
C ASN A 180 -9.90 -14.51 5.97
N VAL A 181 -10.24 -13.25 5.69
CA VAL A 181 -9.80 -12.58 4.44
C VAL A 181 -8.30 -12.31 4.46
N SER A 182 -7.70 -12.01 5.62
CA SER A 182 -6.24 -11.84 5.81
C SER A 182 -5.57 -10.94 4.74
N LEU A 183 -6.21 -9.82 4.40
CA LEU A 183 -5.84 -8.98 3.24
C LEU A 183 -4.41 -8.41 3.34
N ASN A 184 -3.87 -8.29 4.55
CA ASN A 184 -2.50 -7.85 4.80
C ASN A 184 -1.48 -8.75 4.09
N ALA A 185 -1.73 -10.06 3.95
CA ALA A 185 -0.82 -10.99 3.27
C ALA A 185 -0.70 -10.72 1.76
N TYR A 186 -1.75 -10.14 1.16
CA TYR A 186 -1.87 -9.94 -0.30
C TYR A 186 -1.65 -8.49 -0.73
N LEU A 187 -1.65 -7.53 0.21
CA LEU A 187 -1.71 -6.11 -0.12
C LEU A 187 -0.55 -5.62 -1.01
N SER A 188 0.67 -6.09 -0.77
CA SER A 188 1.82 -5.74 -1.61
C SER A 188 1.63 -6.24 -3.05
N ASP A 189 1.21 -7.50 -3.22
CA ASP A 189 0.97 -8.09 -4.53
C ASP A 189 -0.20 -7.41 -5.25
N ILE A 190 -1.28 -7.08 -4.55
CA ILE A 190 -2.42 -6.36 -5.12
C ILE A 190 -1.98 -5.03 -5.73
N VAL A 191 -1.15 -4.27 -5.01
CA VAL A 191 -0.61 -3.01 -5.50
C VAL A 191 0.28 -3.28 -6.72
N ASP A 192 1.16 -4.28 -6.66
CA ASP A 192 2.04 -4.66 -7.78
C ASP A 192 1.25 -4.96 -9.06
N ARG A 193 0.31 -5.90 -8.93
CA ARG A 193 -0.53 -6.38 -10.03
C ARG A 193 -1.43 -5.27 -10.55
N SER A 194 -1.86 -4.33 -9.71
CA SER A 194 -2.63 -3.18 -10.16
C SER A 194 -1.84 -2.22 -11.03
N PHE A 195 -0.58 -1.93 -10.68
CA PHE A 195 0.29 -1.15 -11.55
C PHE A 195 0.63 -1.90 -12.84
N ALA A 196 0.96 -3.19 -12.76
CA ALA A 196 1.22 -4.02 -13.95
C ALA A 196 0.04 -4.05 -14.89
N ASN A 197 -1.16 -4.20 -14.34
CA ASN A 197 -2.40 -4.23 -15.12
C ASN A 197 -2.65 -2.91 -15.85
N LEU A 198 -2.43 -1.77 -15.19
CA LEU A 198 -2.59 -0.47 -15.86
C LEU A 198 -1.51 -0.21 -16.91
N LYS A 199 -0.28 -0.72 -16.68
CA LYS A 199 0.83 -0.59 -17.63
C LYS A 199 0.63 -1.42 -18.89
N ASN A 200 0.16 -2.66 -18.73
CA ASN A 200 0.18 -3.66 -19.79
C ASN A 200 -1.11 -3.73 -20.61
N TYR A 201 -2.24 -3.25 -20.07
CA TYR A 201 -3.54 -3.39 -20.74
C TYR A 201 -4.26 -2.06 -20.87
N GLN A 202 -4.80 -1.81 -22.06
CA GLN A 202 -5.53 -0.59 -22.37
C GLN A 202 -6.90 -0.57 -21.67
N SER A 203 -7.50 -1.74 -21.45
CA SER A 203 -8.84 -1.85 -20.86
C SER A 203 -8.95 -2.94 -19.81
N THR A 204 -9.94 -2.82 -18.92
CA THR A 204 -10.29 -3.88 -17.96
C THR A 204 -10.67 -5.17 -18.68
N SER A 205 -11.45 -5.09 -19.76
CA SER A 205 -11.91 -6.26 -20.52
C SER A 205 -10.75 -7.07 -21.09
N GLU A 206 -9.74 -6.38 -21.66
CA GLU A 206 -8.53 -7.01 -22.16
C GLU A 206 -7.77 -7.74 -21.05
N SER A 207 -7.54 -7.05 -19.92
CA SER A 207 -6.80 -7.64 -18.80
C SER A 207 -7.49 -8.84 -18.18
N LEU A 208 -8.82 -8.81 -18.04
CA LEU A 208 -9.58 -9.94 -17.50
C LEU A 208 -9.65 -11.10 -18.48
N LYS A 209 -9.69 -10.80 -19.79
CA LYS A 209 -9.63 -11.83 -20.83
C LYS A 209 -8.30 -12.57 -20.78
N ASP A 210 -7.19 -11.86 -20.69
CA ASP A 210 -5.85 -12.47 -20.62
C ASP A 210 -5.70 -13.34 -19.35
N LEU A 211 -6.12 -12.82 -18.18
CA LEU A 211 -6.18 -13.61 -16.94
C LEU A 211 -7.06 -14.86 -17.11
N SER A 212 -8.25 -14.72 -17.69
CA SER A 212 -9.15 -15.86 -17.92
C SER A 212 -8.53 -16.90 -18.84
N GLU A 213 -7.81 -16.50 -19.88
CA GLU A 213 -7.14 -17.43 -20.78
C GLU A 213 -5.97 -18.14 -20.10
N LYS A 214 -5.20 -17.43 -19.26
CA LYS A 214 -4.11 -18.00 -18.46
C LYS A 214 -4.61 -19.15 -17.57
N PHE A 215 -5.69 -18.92 -16.82
CA PHE A 215 -6.25 -19.94 -15.92
C PHE A 215 -7.10 -21.00 -16.64
N TYR A 216 -7.53 -20.77 -17.88
CA TYR A 216 -8.27 -21.76 -18.68
C TYR A 216 -7.36 -22.73 -19.44
N LYS A 217 -6.23 -22.26 -19.99
CA LYS A 217 -5.32 -23.07 -20.82
C LYS A 217 -4.44 -24.00 -19.99
N THR A 218 -4.26 -23.73 -18.71
CA THR A 218 -3.49 -24.57 -17.80
C THR A 218 -4.46 -25.51 -17.10
N SER A 219 -4.60 -26.73 -17.64
CA SER A 219 -5.43 -27.79 -17.06
C SER A 219 -5.12 -28.02 -15.57
N SER A 220 -6.18 -28.08 -14.78
CA SER A 220 -6.32 -27.95 -13.32
C SER A 220 -5.62 -28.99 -12.42
N LEU A 221 -4.50 -29.59 -12.85
CA LEU A 221 -3.77 -30.61 -12.06
C LEU A 221 -2.26 -30.37 -11.96
N GLU A 222 -1.60 -29.80 -12.98
CA GLU A 222 -0.13 -29.66 -12.97
C GLU A 222 0.38 -28.41 -12.21
N MET A 223 -0.48 -27.41 -11.94
CA MET A 223 -0.10 -26.19 -11.21
C MET A 223 -0.11 -26.33 -9.69
N PHE A 224 -0.97 -27.20 -9.14
CA PHE A 224 -1.17 -27.30 -7.69
C PHE A 224 -0.19 -28.25 -6.99
N GLU A 225 0.50 -29.12 -7.76
CA GLU A 225 1.52 -30.03 -7.22
C GLU A 225 2.90 -29.37 -7.06
N LYS A 226 3.12 -28.15 -7.58
CA LYS A 226 4.42 -27.48 -7.47
C LYS A 226 4.28 -26.06 -6.95
N SER A 227 5.00 -25.84 -5.85
CA SER A 227 5.50 -24.58 -5.27
C SER A 227 4.57 -23.79 -4.35
N ASP A 228 5.21 -22.98 -3.50
CA ASP A 228 4.67 -21.92 -2.63
C ASP A 228 3.86 -20.83 -3.41
N GLN A 229 3.24 -21.20 -4.53
CA GLN A 229 2.69 -20.37 -5.61
C GLN A 229 1.21 -20.02 -5.42
N GLY A 230 0.48 -20.70 -4.52
CA GLY A 230 -0.97 -20.48 -4.34
C GLY A 230 -1.33 -19.04 -3.94
N SER A 231 -0.46 -18.37 -3.18
CA SER A 231 -0.60 -16.94 -2.85
C SER A 231 -0.42 -16.05 -4.09
N SER A 232 0.44 -16.44 -5.03
CA SER A 232 0.72 -15.65 -6.25
C SER A 232 -0.46 -15.67 -7.23
N ASP A 233 -1.15 -16.80 -7.39
CA ASP A 233 -2.23 -16.92 -8.39
C ASP A 233 -3.50 -16.19 -7.97
N ILE A 234 -3.91 -16.32 -6.69
CA ILE A 234 -5.03 -15.53 -6.18
C ILE A 234 -4.71 -14.04 -6.17
N SER A 235 -3.46 -13.66 -5.84
CA SER A 235 -2.96 -12.28 -5.95
C SER A 235 -3.10 -11.71 -7.37
N GLU A 236 -2.90 -12.51 -8.42
CA GLU A 236 -3.08 -12.05 -9.79
C GLU A 236 -4.55 -11.74 -10.14
N ILE A 237 -5.47 -12.64 -9.78
CA ILE A 237 -6.90 -12.42 -10.03
C ILE A 237 -7.42 -11.25 -9.18
N LEU A 238 -7.07 -11.23 -7.89
CA LEU A 238 -7.45 -10.18 -6.96
C LEU A 238 -6.87 -8.81 -7.38
N GLY A 239 -5.60 -8.78 -7.76
CA GLY A 239 -4.94 -7.61 -8.31
C GLY A 239 -5.63 -7.10 -9.57
N GLY A 240 -5.99 -7.99 -10.50
CA GLY A 240 -6.77 -7.63 -11.69
C GLY A 240 -8.17 -7.10 -11.37
N ALA A 241 -8.84 -7.69 -10.37
CA ALA A 241 -10.16 -7.27 -9.91
C ALA A 241 -10.14 -5.87 -9.27
N ILE A 242 -9.06 -5.51 -8.57
CA ILE A 242 -8.85 -4.18 -7.97
C ILE A 242 -8.33 -3.17 -9.00
N ALA A 243 -7.46 -3.58 -9.93
CA ALA A 243 -6.86 -2.71 -10.95
C ALA A 243 -7.89 -1.97 -11.80
N ARG A 244 -9.08 -2.56 -12.00
CA ARG A 244 -10.16 -1.90 -12.76
C ARG A 244 -10.62 -0.58 -12.12
N PHE A 245 -10.55 -0.43 -10.80
CA PHE A 245 -10.96 0.81 -10.12
C PHE A 245 -10.06 1.99 -10.51
N ALA A 246 -8.79 1.75 -10.84
CA ALA A 246 -7.86 2.77 -11.32
C ALA A 246 -8.31 3.42 -12.65
N ARG A 247 -9.24 2.79 -13.38
CA ARG A 247 -9.77 3.29 -14.66
C ARG A 247 -11.01 4.17 -14.51
N PHE A 248 -11.61 4.26 -13.32
CA PHE A 248 -12.71 5.19 -13.06
C PHE A 248 -12.23 6.65 -13.02
N ASP A 249 -13.18 7.58 -13.08
CA ASP A 249 -12.93 9.03 -12.96
C ASP A 249 -12.39 9.39 -11.58
N ASP A 250 -12.98 8.81 -10.52
CA ASP A 250 -12.50 8.90 -9.14
C ASP A 250 -12.18 7.50 -8.59
N PRO A 251 -10.95 7.00 -8.83
CA PRO A 251 -10.52 5.67 -8.37
C PRO A 251 -10.61 5.49 -6.87
N SER A 252 -10.21 6.51 -6.10
CA SER A 252 -10.18 6.44 -4.64
C SER A 252 -11.59 6.23 -4.08
N LYS A 253 -12.56 6.99 -4.59
CA LYS A 253 -13.98 6.83 -4.21
C LYS A 253 -14.55 5.49 -4.68
N ALA A 254 -14.28 5.08 -5.91
CA ALA A 254 -14.81 3.84 -6.45
C ALA A 254 -14.32 2.61 -5.66
N LEU A 255 -13.02 2.59 -5.30
CA LEU A 255 -12.44 1.54 -4.48
C LEU A 255 -12.97 1.61 -3.03
N PHE A 256 -13.11 2.80 -2.44
CA PHE A 256 -13.68 2.97 -1.11
C PHE A 256 -15.08 2.35 -0.98
N GLU A 257 -15.96 2.63 -1.95
CA GLU A 257 -17.30 2.04 -1.94
C GLU A 257 -17.26 0.52 -2.07
N ALA A 258 -16.36 -0.03 -2.89
CA ALA A 258 -16.20 -1.47 -3.04
C ALA A 258 -15.65 -2.15 -1.76
N LEU A 259 -14.83 -1.45 -0.98
CA LEU A 259 -14.18 -1.98 0.22
C LEU A 259 -14.98 -1.72 1.51
N ARG A 260 -16.10 -1.00 1.45
CA ARG A 260 -16.92 -0.71 2.63
C ARG A 260 -17.60 -1.99 3.14
N SER A 261 -17.43 -2.32 4.43
CA SER A 261 -17.93 -3.56 5.05
C SER A 261 -19.41 -3.83 4.74
N ASP A 262 -20.29 -2.83 4.84
CA ASP A 262 -21.72 -3.00 4.53
C ASP A 262 -21.99 -3.28 3.05
N ASN A 263 -21.20 -2.69 2.15
CA ASN A 263 -21.32 -2.93 0.71
C ASN A 263 -20.79 -4.34 0.34
N ILE A 264 -19.74 -4.81 1.02
CA ILE A 264 -19.25 -6.19 0.90
C ILE A 264 -20.33 -7.16 1.38
N LYS A 265 -20.90 -6.97 2.58
CA LYS A 265 -22.00 -7.81 3.11
C LYS A 265 -23.18 -7.87 2.14
N LYS A 266 -23.56 -6.72 1.57
CA LYS A 266 -24.63 -6.65 0.57
C LYS A 266 -24.27 -7.43 -0.69
N GLY A 267 -23.08 -7.20 -1.27
CA GLY A 267 -22.66 -7.89 -2.49
C GLY A 267 -22.50 -9.39 -2.31
N LEU A 268 -21.97 -9.85 -1.17
CA LEU A 268 -21.86 -11.28 -0.86
C LEU A 268 -23.24 -11.97 -0.88
N LYS A 269 -24.29 -11.29 -0.41
CA LYS A 269 -25.67 -11.78 -0.50
C LYS A 269 -26.21 -11.74 -1.93
N ASP A 270 -26.09 -10.59 -2.59
CA ASP A 270 -26.63 -10.38 -3.94
C ASP A 270 -26.01 -11.36 -4.96
N PHE A 271 -24.73 -11.69 -4.79
CA PHE A 271 -24.00 -12.65 -5.63
C PHE A 271 -24.09 -14.10 -5.13
N LYS A 272 -24.87 -14.36 -4.08
CA LYS A 272 -25.09 -15.69 -3.48
C LYS A 272 -23.79 -16.39 -3.07
N ILE A 273 -22.83 -15.61 -2.55
CA ILE A 273 -21.56 -16.10 -2.01
C ILE A 273 -21.74 -16.47 -0.53
N ALA A 274 -22.42 -15.61 0.24
CA ALA A 274 -22.67 -15.81 1.67
C ALA A 274 -23.97 -15.13 2.14
N ASP A 275 -24.51 -15.58 3.27
CA ASP A 275 -25.64 -14.93 3.94
C ASP A 275 -25.48 -14.92 5.49
N VAL A 276 -26.28 -14.13 6.18
CA VAL A 276 -26.27 -13.95 7.65
C VAL A 276 -26.73 -15.22 8.36
N THR A 277 -27.71 -15.90 7.77
CA THR A 277 -28.22 -17.18 8.26
C THR A 277 -27.69 -18.27 7.35
N LYS A 278 -27.18 -19.37 7.93
CA LYS A 278 -26.95 -20.60 7.18
C LYS A 278 -28.32 -21.00 6.64
N ASP A 279 -28.58 -20.75 5.37
CA ASP A 279 -29.85 -21.07 4.74
C ASP A 279 -30.16 -22.52 5.07
N MET A 280 -31.22 -22.75 5.86
CA MET A 280 -31.59 -24.09 6.32
C MET A 280 -31.91 -25.03 5.14
N PHE A 281 -32.19 -24.46 3.97
CA PHE A 281 -32.47 -25.18 2.73
C PHE A 281 -31.23 -25.31 1.83
N ASN A 282 -30.13 -24.61 2.14
CA ASN A 282 -28.86 -24.74 1.44
C ASN A 282 -27.71 -25.05 2.42
N PRO A 283 -27.40 -26.35 2.65
CA PRO A 283 -26.36 -26.78 3.58
C PRO A 283 -24.94 -26.30 3.22
N LYS A 284 -24.73 -25.76 2.01
CA LYS A 284 -23.45 -25.19 1.54
C LYS A 284 -23.33 -23.68 1.73
N SER A 285 -24.31 -23.02 2.35
CA SER A 285 -24.24 -21.58 2.59
C SER A 285 -23.13 -21.23 3.61
N LYS A 286 -22.28 -20.25 3.25
CA LYS A 286 -21.25 -19.68 4.13
C LYS A 286 -21.82 -18.53 4.96
N GLN A 287 -21.39 -18.41 6.21
CA GLN A 287 -21.61 -17.20 7.02
C GLN A 287 -20.53 -16.18 6.73
N PHE A 288 -20.76 -14.89 7.03
CA PHE A 288 -19.75 -13.84 6.81
C PHE A 288 -18.41 -14.14 7.49
N LYS A 289 -18.42 -14.71 8.69
CA LYS A 289 -17.20 -15.08 9.41
C LYS A 289 -16.37 -16.16 8.69
N ASP A 290 -16.99 -16.93 7.80
CA ASP A 290 -16.36 -18.03 7.04
C ASP A 290 -15.82 -17.54 5.68
N ILE A 291 -15.96 -16.25 5.37
CA ILE A 291 -15.50 -15.65 4.12
C ILE A 291 -13.98 -15.50 4.14
N ASP A 292 -13.35 -16.10 3.15
CA ASP A 292 -11.91 -16.08 2.92
C ASP A 292 -11.54 -15.14 1.75
N ILE A 293 -10.25 -15.14 1.39
CA ILE A 293 -9.72 -14.32 0.29
C ILE A 293 -10.30 -14.69 -1.09
N TYR A 294 -10.69 -15.96 -1.31
CA TYR A 294 -11.24 -16.42 -2.58
C TYR A 294 -12.68 -15.91 -2.74
N ASP A 295 -13.48 -16.00 -1.69
CA ASP A 295 -14.84 -15.44 -1.65
C ASP A 295 -14.81 -13.91 -1.83
N PHE A 296 -13.85 -13.25 -1.18
CA PHE A 296 -13.64 -11.81 -1.34
C PHE A 296 -13.21 -11.44 -2.76
N THR A 297 -12.35 -12.25 -3.40
CA THR A 297 -11.94 -12.08 -4.80
C THR A 297 -13.13 -12.25 -5.74
N HIS A 298 -13.99 -13.24 -5.51
CA HIS A 298 -15.23 -13.42 -6.27
C HIS A 298 -16.14 -12.19 -6.12
N TYR A 299 -16.33 -11.67 -4.91
CA TYR A 299 -17.05 -10.41 -4.70
C TYR A 299 -16.44 -9.25 -5.50
N LEU A 300 -15.12 -9.07 -5.46
CA LEU A 300 -14.45 -7.98 -6.18
C LEU A 300 -14.50 -8.12 -7.70
N LEU A 301 -14.58 -9.35 -8.23
CA LEU A 301 -14.86 -9.59 -9.65
C LEU A 301 -16.29 -9.17 -10.03
N MET A 302 -17.24 -9.18 -9.09
CA MET A 302 -18.66 -8.95 -9.38
C MET A 302 -19.18 -7.57 -8.97
N VAL A 303 -18.58 -6.90 -7.99
CA VAL A 303 -19.08 -5.60 -7.49
C VAL A 303 -19.21 -4.57 -8.63
N ASN A 304 -20.25 -3.74 -8.61
CA ASN A 304 -20.59 -2.80 -9.69
C ASN A 304 -20.82 -3.47 -11.07
N ARG A 305 -21.17 -4.76 -11.10
CA ARG A 305 -21.66 -5.48 -12.28
C ARG A 305 -23.00 -6.12 -11.98
N GLU A 306 -23.78 -6.36 -13.03
CA GLU A 306 -25.07 -7.03 -12.91
C GLU A 306 -24.87 -8.53 -12.60
N PRO A 307 -25.56 -9.11 -11.59
CA PRO A 307 -25.41 -10.52 -11.23
C PRO A 307 -25.64 -11.51 -12.39
N ASN A 308 -26.46 -11.11 -13.38
CA ASN A 308 -26.84 -11.94 -14.53
C ASN A 308 -26.08 -11.56 -15.82
N GLU A 309 -25.02 -10.75 -15.74
CA GLU A 309 -24.23 -10.39 -16.91
C GLU A 309 -23.62 -11.66 -17.53
N ASN A 310 -24.03 -12.01 -18.75
CA ASN A 310 -23.51 -13.18 -19.44
C ASN A 310 -22.11 -12.88 -20.00
N ASN A 311 -21.11 -12.95 -19.14
CA ASN A 311 -19.71 -12.69 -19.47
C ASN A 311 -18.87 -13.97 -19.30
N PRO A 312 -18.51 -14.68 -20.40
CA PRO A 312 -17.75 -15.91 -20.34
C PRO A 312 -16.40 -15.78 -19.63
N THR A 313 -15.72 -14.63 -19.80
CA THR A 313 -14.44 -14.33 -19.14
C THR A 313 -14.60 -14.29 -17.62
N LEU A 314 -15.64 -13.61 -17.11
CA LEU A 314 -15.90 -13.56 -15.67
C LEU A 314 -16.30 -14.91 -15.12
N LYS A 315 -17.16 -15.65 -15.82
CA LYS A 315 -17.56 -17.00 -15.41
C LYS A 315 -16.35 -17.91 -15.20
N ARG A 316 -15.41 -17.89 -16.16
CA ARG A 316 -14.17 -18.67 -16.06
C ARG A 316 -13.27 -18.25 -14.90
N LEU A 317 -13.12 -16.94 -14.66
CA LEU A 317 -12.33 -16.46 -13.51
C LEU A 317 -12.98 -16.84 -12.18
N ILE A 318 -14.30 -16.77 -12.08
CA ILE A 318 -15.03 -17.19 -10.87
C ILE A 318 -14.90 -18.70 -10.64
N GLU A 319 -14.93 -19.51 -11.71
CA GLU A 319 -14.66 -20.95 -11.63
C GLU A 319 -13.23 -21.22 -11.16
N ALA A 320 -12.24 -20.54 -11.73
CA ALA A 320 -10.83 -20.68 -11.32
C ALA A 320 -10.63 -20.34 -9.84
N VAL A 321 -11.22 -19.24 -9.35
CA VAL A 321 -11.17 -18.85 -7.92
C VAL A 321 -11.79 -19.93 -7.04
N LYS A 322 -12.93 -20.51 -7.44
CA LYS A 322 -13.59 -21.60 -6.69
C LYS A 322 -12.77 -22.88 -6.68
N ASP A 323 -12.07 -23.20 -7.74
CA ASP A 323 -11.25 -24.41 -7.81
C ASP A 323 -10.00 -24.26 -6.94
N MET A 324 -9.32 -23.10 -6.99
CA MET A 324 -8.22 -22.78 -6.07
C MET A 324 -8.64 -22.84 -4.61
N GLN A 325 -9.84 -22.35 -4.28
CA GLN A 325 -10.40 -22.42 -2.92
C GLN A 325 -10.55 -23.87 -2.46
N LYS A 326 -11.12 -24.75 -3.29
CA LYS A 326 -11.25 -26.19 -2.97
C LYS A 326 -9.92 -26.89 -2.77
N GLU A 327 -8.88 -26.49 -3.48
CA GLU A 327 -7.54 -27.06 -3.33
C GLU A 327 -6.83 -26.56 -2.08
N SER A 328 -7.09 -25.32 -1.68
CA SER A 328 -6.58 -24.79 -0.41
C SER A 328 -7.20 -25.47 0.82
N GLU A 329 -8.40 -26.07 0.67
CA GLU A 329 -9.11 -26.82 1.71
C GLU A 329 -8.70 -28.31 1.81
N LYS A 330 -7.94 -28.85 0.85
CA LYS A 330 -7.51 -30.27 0.82
C LYS A 330 -6.24 -30.49 1.64
#